data_AF-A7RU87-F1
#
_entry.id   AF-A7RU87-F1
#
_cell.length_a   1.000
_cell.length_b   1.000
_cell.length_c   1.000
_cell.angle_alpha   90.00
_cell.angle_beta   90.00
_cell.angle_gamma   90.00
#
_symmetry.space_group_name_H-M   'P 1'
#
loop_
_entity.id
_entity.type
_entity.pdbx_description
1 polymer ?
#
loop_
_entity_poly.entity_id
_entity_poly.type
_entity_poly.pdbx_seq_one_letter_code
_entity_poly.pdbx_strand_id
1 'polypeptide(L)'
;IDDPNLFEGDMYLSTAQRYAAMTGRDVSKAGLGRASINKNLWPNGVLVYQLDPAIESDAMNAINAAIKIWEQKTCIRFKKRTNEQDYCYVHIGAGCTSYVGRQGNRQLVSLARGCWLTHTVAHEFGHALGFYHEQSRPDRDNYVTINWNNIYDRYKFAFNKYPASTINSLGTEYDYGSVMHYEAYAFSKNREPSITPKKNGVTLSNRKGPSEIDVQQMNLLYKCSGGGGGGGGGSSCQDKINKCSQWFKQYCSWHQYVRENCKRSCKLC
;
A
#
# COMPACT_ATOMS: atom_id res chain seq x y z
N ILE A 1 -5.48 7.37 -19.07
CA ILE A 1 -4.80 6.97 -20.33
C ILE A 1 -5.33 5.61 -20.72
N ASP A 2 -5.47 5.32 -22.02
CA ASP A 2 -5.77 3.97 -22.50
C ASP A 2 -4.46 3.29 -22.95
N ASP A 3 -3.68 2.81 -21.99
CA ASP A 3 -2.56 1.88 -22.25
C ASP A 3 -2.98 0.48 -21.78
N PRO A 4 -3.11 -0.51 -22.69
CA PRO A 4 -3.55 -1.86 -22.34
C PRO A 4 -2.49 -2.67 -21.56
N ASN A 5 -1.32 -2.10 -21.26
CA ASN A 5 -0.28 -2.71 -20.43
C ASN A 5 -0.35 -2.28 -18.96
N LEU A 6 -1.02 -1.17 -18.65
CA LEU A 6 -1.25 -0.74 -17.28
C LEU A 6 -2.31 -1.64 -16.64
N PHE A 7 -1.92 -2.35 -15.58
CA PHE A 7 -2.88 -2.98 -14.69
C PHE A 7 -3.45 -1.91 -13.76
N GLU A 8 -4.76 -1.94 -13.51
CA GLU A 8 -5.42 -0.94 -12.65
C GLU A 8 -5.22 0.53 -13.08
N GLY A 9 -4.82 0.78 -14.33
CA GLY A 9 -4.77 2.12 -14.94
C GLY A 9 -3.49 2.93 -14.72
N ASP A 10 -2.62 2.47 -13.81
CA ASP A 10 -1.41 3.16 -13.32
C ASP A 10 -0.24 2.20 -13.02
N MET A 11 -0.50 0.94 -12.65
CA MET A 11 0.54 -0.03 -12.31
C MET A 11 1.09 -0.81 -13.52
N TYR A 12 2.39 -0.68 -13.78
CA TYR A 12 3.13 -1.67 -14.56
C TYR A 12 3.48 -2.88 -13.70
N LEU A 13 3.07 -4.07 -14.15
CA LEU A 13 3.33 -5.35 -13.46
C LEU A 13 4.33 -6.21 -14.23
N SER A 14 5.27 -6.83 -13.51
CA SER A 14 6.08 -7.91 -14.08
C SER A 14 5.21 -9.09 -14.52
N THR A 15 5.71 -9.94 -15.43
CA THR A 15 4.97 -11.08 -15.98
C THR A 15 4.35 -11.99 -14.90
N ALA A 16 5.08 -12.22 -13.80
CA ALA A 16 4.60 -13.01 -12.67
C ALA A 16 3.47 -12.31 -11.89
N GLN A 17 3.59 -11.00 -11.65
CA GLN A 17 2.54 -10.20 -11.01
C GLN A 17 1.29 -10.12 -11.90
N ARG A 18 1.45 -9.91 -13.22
CA ARG A 18 0.35 -9.87 -14.18
C ARG A 18 -0.38 -11.22 -14.26
N TYR A 19 0.36 -12.35 -14.24
CA TYR A 19 -0.24 -13.69 -14.19
C TYR A 19 -1.07 -13.92 -12.91
N ALA A 20 -0.54 -13.56 -11.74
CA ALA A 20 -1.27 -13.66 -10.47
C ALA A 20 -2.56 -12.79 -10.48
N ALA A 21 -2.46 -11.56 -10.99
CA ALA A 21 -3.57 -10.62 -11.10
C ALA A 21 -4.67 -11.09 -12.07
N MET A 22 -4.27 -11.64 -13.23
CA MET A 22 -5.21 -12.12 -14.26
C MET A 22 -5.86 -13.45 -13.91
N THR A 23 -5.17 -14.34 -13.18
CA THR A 23 -5.72 -15.67 -12.85
C THR A 23 -6.61 -15.66 -11.62
N GLY A 24 -6.32 -14.83 -10.60
CA GLY A 24 -7.16 -14.71 -9.40
C GLY A 24 -7.32 -16.00 -8.57
N ARG A 25 -6.55 -17.06 -8.88
CA ARG A 25 -6.66 -18.37 -8.23
C ARG A 25 -5.86 -18.39 -6.94
N ASP A 26 -6.54 -18.61 -5.83
CA ASP A 26 -5.90 -18.84 -4.53
C ASP A 26 -5.83 -20.35 -4.20
N VAL A 27 -4.89 -20.72 -3.33
CA VAL A 27 -4.72 -22.11 -2.87
C VAL A 27 -4.75 -22.21 -1.35
N SER A 28 -5.76 -22.93 -0.85
CA SER A 28 -6.06 -23.24 0.56
C SER A 28 -6.73 -22.13 1.39
N LYS A 29 -6.93 -22.39 2.70
CA LYS A 29 -8.01 -21.84 3.52
C LYS A 29 -7.57 -20.69 4.45
N ALA A 30 -8.55 -19.84 4.76
CA ALA A 30 -8.69 -19.04 5.98
C ALA A 30 -7.70 -17.85 6.20
N GLY A 31 -8.22 -16.65 5.96
CA GLY A 31 -8.13 -15.57 6.97
C GLY A 31 -6.92 -14.64 6.93
N LEU A 32 -6.56 -14.09 5.76
CA LEU A 32 -5.60 -12.98 5.67
C LEU A 32 -6.08 -11.86 4.73
N GLY A 33 -5.94 -10.62 5.19
CA GLY A 33 -5.87 -9.45 4.32
C GLY A 33 -4.50 -9.36 3.61
N ARG A 34 -4.20 -8.59 2.53
CA ARG A 34 -4.59 -7.23 2.05
C ARG A 34 -3.67 -5.99 2.33
N ALA A 35 -2.67 -5.48 1.57
CA ALA A 35 -2.09 -5.85 0.28
C ALA A 35 -0.68 -5.28 -0.08
N SER A 36 0.36 -5.71 0.62
CA SER A 36 1.76 -5.52 0.21
C SER A 36 2.34 -6.72 -0.54
N ILE A 37 3.34 -6.51 -1.42
CA ILE A 37 4.16 -7.60 -1.98
C ILE A 37 4.94 -8.36 -0.88
N ASN A 38 4.96 -9.69 -0.97
CA ASN A 38 5.72 -10.55 -0.04
C ASN A 38 7.20 -10.77 -0.44
N LYS A 39 7.64 -10.23 -1.59
CA LYS A 39 8.99 -10.30 -2.18
C LYS A 39 9.27 -9.01 -2.95
N ASN A 40 10.49 -8.82 -3.48
CA ASN A 40 10.87 -7.69 -4.33
C ASN A 40 10.75 -6.29 -3.66
N LEU A 41 11.00 -6.22 -2.35
CA LEU A 41 11.16 -4.94 -1.64
C LEU A 41 12.51 -4.28 -1.95
N TRP A 42 12.62 -2.98 -1.63
CA TRP A 42 13.88 -2.25 -1.66
C TRP A 42 14.79 -2.65 -0.48
N PRO A 43 16.09 -2.91 -0.71
CA PRO A 43 17.02 -3.25 0.36
C PRO A 43 17.03 -2.18 1.47
N ASN A 44 16.87 -2.60 2.72
CA ASN A 44 16.87 -1.75 3.91
C ASN A 44 15.85 -0.59 3.89
N GLY A 45 14.79 -0.65 3.07
CA GLY A 45 13.84 0.45 2.90
C GLY A 45 14.37 1.63 2.08
N VAL A 46 15.50 1.48 1.38
CA VAL A 46 16.11 2.56 0.59
C VAL A 46 15.65 2.47 -0.86
N LEU A 47 14.67 3.29 -1.24
CA LEU A 47 14.28 3.47 -2.64
C LEU A 47 15.32 4.38 -3.32
N VAL A 48 16.00 3.84 -4.33
CA VAL A 48 16.97 4.60 -5.12
C VAL A 48 16.26 5.23 -6.31
N TYR A 49 16.46 6.52 -6.55
CA TYR A 49 15.81 7.24 -7.64
C TYR A 49 16.76 8.15 -8.41
N GLN A 50 16.49 8.32 -9.71
CA GLN A 50 17.10 9.29 -10.59
C GLN A 50 15.96 10.14 -11.20
N LEU A 51 16.15 11.46 -11.23
CA LEU A 51 15.22 12.36 -11.90
C LEU A 51 15.66 12.58 -13.35
N ASP A 52 14.69 12.68 -14.26
CA ASP A 52 14.92 13.19 -15.60
C ASP A 52 15.33 14.69 -15.54
N PRO A 53 16.34 15.15 -16.30
CA PRO A 53 16.71 16.56 -16.36
C PRO A 53 15.57 17.52 -16.77
N ALA A 54 14.51 17.01 -17.42
CA ALA A 54 13.33 17.77 -17.80
C ALA A 54 12.27 17.92 -16.69
N ILE A 55 12.50 17.41 -15.46
CA ILE A 55 11.57 17.58 -14.32
C ILE A 55 11.44 19.07 -13.95
N GLU A 56 10.26 19.63 -14.19
CA GLU A 56 9.91 21.04 -13.92
C GLU A 56 9.84 21.36 -12.41
N SER A 57 9.83 22.66 -12.05
CA SER A 57 9.83 23.12 -10.64
C SER A 57 8.71 22.52 -9.80
N ASP A 58 7.52 22.42 -10.38
CA ASP A 58 6.31 22.07 -9.65
C ASP A 58 6.25 20.55 -9.44
N ALA A 59 6.73 19.78 -10.42
CA ALA A 59 7.04 18.36 -10.29
C ALA A 59 8.07 18.12 -9.17
N MET A 60 9.18 18.87 -9.17
CA MET A 60 10.23 18.79 -8.15
C MET A 60 9.68 19.09 -6.74
N ASN A 61 8.81 20.09 -6.61
CA ASN A 61 8.14 20.44 -5.35
C ASN A 61 7.22 19.30 -4.85
N ALA A 62 6.39 18.73 -5.73
CA ALA A 62 5.52 17.60 -5.40
C ALA A 62 6.32 16.34 -5.02
N ILE A 63 7.41 16.04 -5.74
CA ILE A 63 8.35 14.95 -5.44
C ILE A 63 8.97 15.13 -4.06
N ASN A 64 9.55 16.29 -3.77
CA ASN A 64 10.19 16.55 -2.48
C ASN A 64 9.18 16.48 -1.30
N ALA A 65 7.96 16.95 -1.51
CA ALA A 65 6.89 16.86 -0.52
C ALA A 65 6.43 15.40 -0.28
N ALA A 66 6.29 14.60 -1.35
CA ALA A 66 5.90 13.19 -1.28
C ALA A 66 6.96 12.32 -0.59
N ILE A 67 8.24 12.51 -0.93
CA ILE A 67 9.39 11.90 -0.26
C ILE A 67 9.33 12.20 1.24
N LYS A 68 9.20 13.49 1.60
CA LYS A 68 9.18 13.94 2.99
C LYS A 68 8.08 13.28 3.83
N ILE A 69 6.88 13.06 3.30
CA ILE A 69 5.80 12.38 4.05
C ILE A 69 6.21 10.94 4.41
N TRP A 70 6.74 10.18 3.45
CA TRP A 70 7.20 8.82 3.69
C TRP A 70 8.40 8.78 4.67
N GLU A 71 9.41 9.62 4.47
CA GLU A 71 10.62 9.63 5.32
C GLU A 71 10.36 10.09 6.77
N GLN A 72 9.42 11.03 6.99
CA GLN A 72 9.09 11.54 8.32
C GLN A 72 8.30 10.53 9.18
N LYS A 73 7.50 9.66 8.54
CA LYS A 73 6.59 8.74 9.25
C LYS A 73 7.01 7.27 9.21
N THR A 74 8.04 6.92 8.44
CA THR A 74 8.50 5.53 8.29
C THR A 74 10.03 5.42 8.30
N CYS A 75 10.57 4.21 8.28
CA CYS A 75 12.00 3.98 8.03
C CYS A 75 12.40 4.04 6.54
N ILE A 76 11.46 4.25 5.60
CA ILE A 76 11.76 4.37 4.18
C ILE A 76 12.66 5.58 3.93
N ARG A 77 13.68 5.46 3.07
CA ARG A 77 14.56 6.55 2.67
C ARG A 77 14.70 6.64 1.15
N PHE A 78 14.78 7.84 0.63
CA PHE A 78 14.88 8.10 -0.81
C PHE A 78 16.28 8.56 -1.18
N LYS A 79 17.09 7.66 -1.76
CA LYS A 79 18.47 7.98 -2.16
C LYS A 79 18.51 8.44 -3.62
N LYS A 80 19.09 9.63 -3.88
CA LYS A 80 19.49 10.01 -5.24
C LYS A 80 20.59 9.05 -5.73
N ARG A 81 20.34 8.41 -6.87
CA ARG A 81 21.22 7.41 -7.50
C ARG A 81 22.61 7.98 -7.77
N THR A 82 23.63 7.17 -7.52
CA THR A 82 25.01 7.42 -7.94
C THR A 82 25.45 6.43 -9.03
N ASN A 83 25.29 5.13 -8.77
CA ASN A 83 25.85 4.06 -9.59
C ASN A 83 25.08 2.73 -9.47
N GLU A 84 23.95 2.72 -8.76
CA GLU A 84 23.13 1.54 -8.54
C GLU A 84 22.50 1.05 -9.85
N GLN A 85 22.39 -0.28 -9.98
CA GLN A 85 21.68 -0.93 -11.08
C GLN A 85 20.15 -0.76 -10.95
N ASP A 86 19.65 -0.85 -9.72
CA ASP A 86 18.24 -0.78 -9.39
C ASP A 86 17.85 0.64 -9.00
N TYR A 87 16.93 1.27 -9.72
CA TYR A 87 16.43 2.60 -9.41
C TYR A 87 15.13 2.93 -10.13
N CYS A 88 14.31 3.79 -9.53
CA CYS A 88 13.22 4.48 -10.20
C CYS A 88 13.77 5.65 -11.03
N TYR A 89 13.55 5.64 -12.34
CA TYR A 89 13.75 6.82 -13.19
C TYR A 89 12.43 7.59 -13.26
N VAL A 90 12.38 8.75 -12.60
CA VAL A 90 11.19 9.59 -12.50
C VAL A 90 11.22 10.62 -13.63
N HIS A 91 10.23 10.59 -14.52
CA HIS A 91 10.21 11.42 -15.72
C HIS A 91 8.82 12.01 -16.00
N ILE A 92 8.77 13.07 -16.81
CA ILE A 92 7.51 13.53 -17.39
C ILE A 92 7.10 12.52 -18.47
N GLY A 93 5.90 11.95 -18.33
CA GLY A 93 5.34 10.98 -19.27
C GLY A 93 3.89 11.29 -19.58
N ALA A 94 3.16 10.31 -20.14
CA ALA A 94 1.75 10.48 -20.51
C ALA A 94 0.79 10.51 -19.30
N GLY A 95 1.21 9.97 -18.15
CA GLY A 95 0.35 9.87 -16.95
C GLY A 95 1.08 9.82 -15.63
N CYS A 96 0.34 9.37 -14.63
CA CYS A 96 0.81 8.99 -13.31
C CYS A 96 0.88 7.45 -13.35
N THR A 97 2.08 6.87 -13.37
CA THR A 97 2.26 5.42 -13.44
C THR A 97 3.55 4.97 -12.74
N SER A 98 3.56 3.74 -12.22
CA SER A 98 4.69 3.19 -11.46
C SER A 98 4.74 1.65 -11.55
N TYR A 99 5.85 1.06 -11.14
CA TYR A 99 6.00 -0.40 -11.01
C TYR A 99 5.81 -0.83 -9.56
N VAL A 100 5.10 -1.94 -9.33
CA VAL A 100 4.89 -2.43 -7.95
C VAL A 100 6.13 -3.14 -7.41
N GLY A 101 6.87 -2.46 -6.52
CA GLY A 101 8.11 -2.93 -5.91
C GLY A 101 9.36 -2.74 -6.77
N ARG A 102 10.51 -3.20 -6.25
CA ARG A 102 11.81 -3.15 -6.94
C ARG A 102 11.90 -4.22 -8.02
N GLN A 103 12.07 -3.81 -9.28
CA GLN A 103 12.11 -4.71 -10.44
C GLN A 103 13.50 -5.32 -10.74
N GLY A 104 14.56 -4.86 -10.07
CA GLY A 104 15.92 -5.40 -10.25
C GLY A 104 16.69 -4.86 -11.47
N ASN A 105 16.33 -3.66 -11.94
CA ASN A 105 17.02 -2.82 -12.93
C ASN A 105 16.42 -1.39 -12.84
N ARG A 106 16.70 -0.51 -13.82
CA ARG A 106 15.93 0.74 -14.02
C ARG A 106 14.45 0.42 -14.24
N GLN A 107 13.58 0.88 -13.34
CA GLN A 107 12.13 0.93 -13.52
C GLN A 107 11.66 2.38 -13.73
N LEU A 108 10.54 2.59 -14.41
CA LEU A 108 10.01 3.94 -14.65
C LEU A 108 9.02 4.37 -13.57
N VAL A 109 8.97 5.66 -13.31
CA VAL A 109 7.85 6.35 -12.65
C VAL A 109 7.47 7.53 -13.54
N SER A 110 6.27 7.49 -14.12
CA SER A 110 5.76 8.57 -14.97
C SER A 110 5.01 9.59 -14.13
N LEU A 111 5.30 10.88 -14.33
CA LEU A 111 4.59 12.00 -13.71
C LEU A 111 4.27 13.06 -14.77
N ALA A 112 3.16 12.90 -15.49
CA ALA A 112 2.59 13.94 -16.35
C ALA A 112 2.23 15.21 -15.56
N ARG A 113 2.04 16.35 -16.25
CA ARG A 113 1.77 17.66 -15.60
C ARG A 113 0.58 17.64 -14.62
N GLY A 114 -0.46 16.83 -14.88
CA GLY A 114 -1.61 16.66 -13.98
C GLY A 114 -1.32 15.84 -12.72
N CYS A 115 -0.16 15.20 -12.61
CA CYS A 115 0.23 14.31 -11.51
C CYS A 115 1.06 15.01 -10.43
N TRP A 116 1.37 16.30 -10.59
CA TRP A 116 2.28 17.05 -9.71
C TRP A 116 1.57 17.55 -8.44
N LEU A 117 0.81 16.65 -7.82
CA LEU A 117 0.12 16.82 -6.56
C LEU A 117 0.77 15.88 -5.54
N THR A 118 1.05 16.38 -4.34
CA THR A 118 1.80 15.63 -3.32
C THR A 118 1.20 14.25 -3.01
N HIS A 119 -0.13 14.11 -3.04
CA HIS A 119 -0.79 12.83 -2.82
C HIS A 119 -0.59 11.85 -3.98
N THR A 120 -0.67 12.31 -5.24
CA THR A 120 -0.43 11.50 -6.44
C THR A 120 1.03 11.02 -6.50
N VAL A 121 2.00 11.91 -6.26
CA VAL A 121 3.41 11.50 -6.28
C VAL A 121 3.73 10.55 -5.11
N ALA A 122 3.09 10.71 -3.95
CA ALA A 122 3.23 9.79 -2.82
C ALA A 122 2.58 8.41 -3.09
N HIS A 123 1.51 8.35 -3.88
CA HIS A 123 0.87 7.13 -4.38
C HIS A 123 1.77 6.37 -5.36
N GLU A 124 2.36 7.04 -6.36
CA GLU A 124 3.31 6.41 -7.29
C GLU A 124 4.55 5.85 -6.57
N PHE A 125 5.04 6.54 -5.54
CA PHE A 125 6.08 6.02 -4.68
C PHE A 125 5.58 4.89 -3.76
N GLY A 126 4.32 4.90 -3.32
CA GLY A 126 3.68 3.76 -2.64
C GLY A 126 3.72 2.49 -3.48
N HIS A 127 3.37 2.57 -4.76
CA HIS A 127 3.55 1.47 -5.72
C HIS A 127 5.02 1.05 -5.83
N ALA A 128 5.94 1.99 -6.06
CA ALA A 128 7.37 1.70 -6.17
C ALA A 128 7.94 1.01 -4.92
N LEU A 129 7.40 1.31 -3.73
CA LEU A 129 7.73 0.68 -2.45
C LEU A 129 7.07 -0.69 -2.25
N GLY A 130 6.02 -1.04 -3.00
CA GLY A 130 5.42 -2.37 -3.03
C GLY A 130 3.96 -2.48 -2.60
N PHE A 131 3.22 -1.38 -2.56
CA PHE A 131 1.77 -1.39 -2.36
C PHE A 131 1.02 -1.64 -3.67
N TYR A 132 -0.04 -2.44 -3.60
CA TYR A 132 -1.15 -2.42 -4.57
C TYR A 132 -2.28 -1.54 -4.03
N HIS A 133 -3.34 -1.36 -4.83
CA HIS A 133 -4.52 -0.62 -4.39
C HIS A 133 -5.31 -1.26 -3.25
N GLU A 134 -5.96 -0.39 -2.48
CA GLU A 134 -6.86 -0.71 -1.37
C GLU A 134 -8.19 -1.34 -1.83
N GLN A 135 -8.76 -0.94 -2.97
CA GLN A 135 -10.01 -1.56 -3.45
C GLN A 135 -9.81 -2.98 -4.01
N SER A 136 -8.59 -3.39 -4.36
CA SER A 136 -8.30 -4.67 -5.04
C SER A 136 -7.91 -5.82 -4.10
N ARG A 137 -7.93 -5.57 -2.79
CA ARG A 137 -7.39 -6.49 -1.77
C ARG A 137 -8.48 -7.47 -1.22
N PRO A 138 -8.23 -8.79 -0.93
CA PRO A 138 -9.24 -9.86 -1.05
C PRO A 138 -10.57 -9.73 -0.27
N ASP A 139 -10.56 -9.26 0.98
CA ASP A 139 -11.79 -9.06 1.79
C ASP A 139 -12.61 -7.80 1.44
N ARG A 140 -12.22 -7.00 0.42
CA ARG A 140 -12.81 -5.69 0.12
C ARG A 140 -14.34 -5.67 0.00
N ASP A 141 -14.96 -6.76 -0.45
CA ASP A 141 -16.42 -6.86 -0.59
C ASP A 141 -17.16 -6.86 0.77
N ASN A 142 -16.46 -6.97 1.90
CA ASN A 142 -17.04 -6.75 3.24
C ASN A 142 -17.27 -5.26 3.54
N TYR A 143 -16.61 -4.35 2.81
CA TYR A 143 -16.49 -2.94 3.15
C TYR A 143 -16.94 -1.99 2.03
N VAL A 144 -16.77 -2.39 0.76
CA VAL A 144 -17.27 -1.66 -0.42
C VAL A 144 -18.13 -2.56 -1.30
N THR A 145 -19.00 -1.95 -2.10
CA THR A 145 -19.71 -2.57 -3.21
C THR A 145 -19.12 -2.02 -4.52
N ILE A 146 -18.79 -2.91 -5.46
CA ILE A 146 -18.38 -2.53 -6.82
C ILE A 146 -19.59 -2.52 -7.73
N ASN A 147 -19.91 -1.36 -8.29
CA ASN A 147 -21.08 -1.15 -9.15
C ASN A 147 -20.72 -1.45 -10.61
N TRP A 148 -20.57 -2.74 -10.93
CA TRP A 148 -20.10 -3.25 -12.23
C TRP A 148 -20.82 -2.70 -13.47
N ASN A 149 -22.08 -2.28 -13.32
CA ASN A 149 -22.86 -1.68 -14.41
C ASN A 149 -22.43 -0.23 -14.73
N ASN A 150 -21.84 0.47 -13.77
CA ASN A 150 -21.38 1.86 -13.92
C ASN A 150 -19.98 1.97 -14.52
N ILE A 151 -19.23 0.87 -14.61
CA ILE A 151 -17.84 0.83 -15.09
C ILE A 151 -17.80 0.56 -16.62
N TYR A 152 -16.92 1.24 -17.36
CA TYR A 152 -16.64 0.86 -18.77
C TYR A 152 -16.10 -0.56 -18.84
N ASP A 153 -16.64 -1.36 -19.76
CA ASP A 153 -16.35 -2.79 -19.82
C ASP A 153 -14.85 -3.10 -20.02
N ARG A 154 -14.12 -2.24 -20.74
CA ARG A 154 -12.66 -2.34 -20.89
C ARG A 154 -11.85 -2.12 -19.61
N TYR A 155 -12.41 -1.46 -18.60
CA TYR A 155 -11.75 -1.20 -17.31
C TYR A 155 -12.21 -2.14 -16.18
N LYS A 156 -13.14 -3.09 -16.42
CA LYS A 156 -13.62 -3.99 -15.37
C LYS A 156 -12.51 -4.81 -14.71
N PHE A 157 -11.44 -5.14 -15.43
CA PHE A 157 -10.29 -5.84 -14.84
C PHE A 157 -9.57 -5.03 -13.74
N ALA A 158 -9.67 -3.70 -13.75
CA ALA A 158 -9.13 -2.81 -12.72
C ALA A 158 -9.90 -2.87 -11.37
N PHE A 159 -10.94 -3.70 -11.30
CA PHE A 159 -11.70 -3.96 -10.08
C PHE A 159 -11.63 -5.44 -9.68
N ASN A 160 -10.78 -6.24 -10.33
CA ASN A 160 -10.50 -7.61 -9.90
C ASN A 160 -9.86 -7.61 -8.50
N LYS A 161 -9.91 -8.76 -7.83
CA LYS A 161 -9.18 -8.98 -6.58
C LYS A 161 -8.01 -9.90 -6.85
N TYR A 162 -6.82 -9.55 -6.37
CA TYR A 162 -5.72 -10.50 -6.32
C TYR A 162 -5.98 -11.54 -5.20
N PRO A 163 -5.33 -12.72 -5.22
CA PRO A 163 -5.42 -13.70 -4.13
C PRO A 163 -4.56 -13.31 -2.91
N ALA A 164 -4.88 -13.84 -1.72
CA ALA A 164 -4.18 -13.51 -0.47
C ALA A 164 -2.70 -13.92 -0.49
N SER A 165 -2.36 -14.97 -1.24
CA SER A 165 -0.99 -15.37 -1.57
C SER A 165 -0.14 -14.28 -2.24
N THR A 166 -0.76 -13.34 -2.97
CA THR A 166 -0.07 -12.24 -3.66
C THR A 166 0.05 -10.99 -2.78
N ILE A 167 -0.90 -10.75 -1.87
CA ILE A 167 -1.09 -9.45 -1.22
C ILE A 167 -1.53 -9.52 0.26
N ASN A 168 -0.70 -8.97 1.17
CA ASN A 168 -0.81 -9.13 2.63
C ASN A 168 -1.12 -7.83 3.41
N SER A 169 -1.97 -7.84 4.45
CA SER A 169 -2.32 -6.68 5.28
C SER A 169 -1.41 -6.47 6.47
N LEU A 170 -0.67 -7.51 6.85
CA LEU A 170 0.18 -7.48 8.03
C LEU A 170 -0.63 -7.18 9.32
N GLY A 171 -1.96 -7.33 9.27
CA GLY A 171 -2.90 -7.07 10.36
C GLY A 171 -3.67 -5.73 10.29
N THR A 172 -3.53 -4.91 9.23
CA THR A 172 -4.28 -3.65 9.11
C THR A 172 -5.76 -3.84 8.72
N GLU A 173 -6.61 -2.91 9.16
CA GLU A 173 -8.03 -2.81 8.76
C GLU A 173 -8.17 -2.37 7.29
N TYR A 174 -9.42 -2.32 6.77
CA TYR A 174 -9.74 -1.63 5.52
C TYR A 174 -9.62 -0.12 5.71
N ASP A 175 -8.82 0.56 4.89
CA ASP A 175 -8.70 2.01 4.96
C ASP A 175 -9.36 2.73 3.78
N TYR A 176 -10.61 3.15 3.97
CA TYR A 176 -11.33 4.00 3.02
C TYR A 176 -10.65 5.36 2.74
N GLY A 177 -9.72 5.78 3.61
CA GLY A 177 -8.91 6.98 3.48
C GLY A 177 -7.49 6.71 2.96
N SER A 178 -7.14 5.49 2.54
CA SER A 178 -5.82 5.18 2.01
C SER A 178 -5.52 6.01 0.77
N VAL A 179 -4.28 6.47 0.61
CA VAL A 179 -3.81 7.11 -0.63
C VAL A 179 -3.80 6.12 -1.81
N MET A 180 -3.81 4.82 -1.52
CA MET A 180 -3.93 3.74 -2.51
C MET A 180 -5.40 3.33 -2.76
N HIS A 181 -6.40 4.11 -2.35
CA HIS A 181 -7.81 3.82 -2.62
C HIS A 181 -8.34 4.67 -3.80
N TYR A 182 -8.91 4.02 -4.82
CA TYR A 182 -9.67 4.69 -5.88
C TYR A 182 -10.77 5.61 -5.34
N GLU A 183 -10.97 6.76 -5.98
CA GLU A 183 -12.14 7.60 -5.75
C GLU A 183 -13.43 6.90 -6.18
N ALA A 184 -14.57 7.29 -5.58
CA ALA A 184 -15.87 6.63 -5.76
C ALA A 184 -16.36 6.51 -7.23
N TYR A 185 -15.83 7.32 -8.14
CA TYR A 185 -16.23 7.42 -9.54
C TYR A 185 -15.17 6.90 -10.53
N ALA A 186 -14.11 6.24 -10.05
CA ALA A 186 -13.04 5.70 -10.89
C ALA A 186 -13.60 4.86 -12.05
N PHE A 187 -13.18 5.15 -13.29
CA PHE A 187 -13.61 4.46 -14.52
C PHE A 187 -15.14 4.41 -14.78
N SER A 188 -15.92 5.32 -14.18
CA SER A 188 -17.36 5.44 -14.41
C SER A 188 -17.69 5.86 -15.85
N LYS A 189 -18.69 5.20 -16.47
CA LYS A 189 -19.19 5.47 -17.83
C LYS A 189 -20.47 6.31 -17.88
N ASN A 190 -21.16 6.45 -16.76
CA ASN A 190 -22.46 7.09 -16.62
C ASN A 190 -22.49 8.20 -15.56
N ARG A 191 -21.33 8.57 -14.98
CA ARG A 191 -21.16 9.51 -13.85
C ARG A 191 -21.73 9.03 -12.51
N GLU A 192 -22.32 7.85 -12.46
CA GLU A 192 -22.69 7.17 -11.21
C GLU A 192 -21.45 6.55 -10.55
N PRO A 193 -21.43 6.36 -9.21
CA PRO A 193 -20.28 5.81 -8.51
C PRO A 193 -19.99 4.36 -8.94
N SER A 194 -18.73 4.05 -9.22
CA SER A 194 -18.23 2.69 -9.46
C SER A 194 -17.92 1.95 -8.16
N ILE A 195 -17.64 2.68 -7.07
CA ILE A 195 -17.41 2.13 -5.73
C ILE A 195 -18.31 2.84 -4.71
N THR A 196 -19.07 2.07 -3.93
CA THR A 196 -19.89 2.57 -2.82
C THR A 196 -19.42 1.99 -1.49
N PRO A 197 -19.00 2.80 -0.50
CA PRO A 197 -18.74 2.33 0.86
C PRO A 197 -19.99 1.76 1.53
N LYS A 198 -19.83 0.65 2.27
CA LYS A 198 -20.88 0.05 3.11
C LYS A 198 -20.98 0.73 4.48
N LYS A 199 -19.97 1.50 4.88
CA LYS A 199 -19.97 2.32 6.10
C LYS A 199 -20.55 3.70 5.78
N ASN A 200 -21.67 4.04 6.41
CA ASN A 200 -22.33 5.34 6.26
C ASN A 200 -21.39 6.50 6.63
N GLY A 201 -21.51 7.63 5.91
CA GLY A 201 -20.73 8.85 6.16
C GLY A 201 -19.27 8.80 5.67
N VAL A 202 -18.88 7.80 4.89
CA VAL A 202 -17.53 7.67 4.29
C VAL A 202 -17.52 8.22 2.86
N THR A 203 -16.53 9.05 2.55
CA THR A 203 -16.27 9.57 1.19
C THR A 203 -14.92 9.07 0.68
N LEU A 204 -14.91 8.46 -0.51
CA LEU A 204 -13.69 7.98 -1.18
C LEU A 204 -13.08 9.10 -2.02
N SER A 205 -12.24 9.94 -1.39
CA SER A 205 -11.59 11.09 -2.04
C SER A 205 -10.34 11.58 -1.28
N ASN A 206 -9.38 10.69 -0.95
CA ASN A 206 -8.15 11.13 -0.28
C ASN A 206 -7.24 11.90 -1.25
N ARG A 207 -7.14 13.21 -1.02
CA ARG A 207 -6.23 14.13 -1.74
C ARG A 207 -5.18 14.78 -0.82
N LYS A 208 -4.93 14.19 0.35
CA LYS A 208 -3.98 14.68 1.37
C LYS A 208 -2.64 13.94 1.35
N GLY A 209 -2.61 12.69 0.89
CA GLY A 209 -1.43 11.82 0.89
C GLY A 209 -1.59 10.63 1.83
N PRO A 210 -0.52 9.85 2.07
CA PRO A 210 -0.55 8.64 2.91
C PRO A 210 -1.28 8.85 4.25
N SER A 211 -2.23 7.96 4.52
CA SER A 211 -2.94 7.88 5.79
C SER A 211 -2.05 7.34 6.91
N GLU A 212 -2.54 7.35 8.15
CA GLU A 212 -1.83 6.67 9.25
C GLU A 212 -1.82 5.13 9.09
N ILE A 213 -2.78 4.56 8.36
CA ILE A 213 -2.83 3.11 8.08
C ILE A 213 -1.87 2.76 6.92
N ASP A 214 -1.77 3.58 5.88
CA ASP A 214 -0.72 3.44 4.84
C ASP A 214 0.68 3.45 5.48
N VAL A 215 0.90 4.39 6.39
CA VAL A 215 2.14 4.53 7.18
C VAL A 215 2.38 3.32 8.09
N GLN A 216 1.37 2.84 8.81
CA GLN A 216 1.46 1.64 9.63
C GLN A 216 1.83 0.42 8.79
N GLN A 217 1.16 0.22 7.66
CA GLN A 217 1.37 -0.92 6.76
C GLN A 217 2.74 -0.88 6.10
N MET A 218 3.26 0.31 5.76
CA MET A 218 4.60 0.48 5.21
C MET A 218 5.68 0.16 6.27
N ASN A 219 5.47 0.61 7.51
CA ASN A 219 6.36 0.29 8.64
C ASN A 219 6.39 -1.22 8.97
N LEU A 220 5.24 -1.88 8.90
CA LEU A 220 5.14 -3.34 9.08
C LEU A 220 5.82 -4.09 7.92
N LEU A 221 5.62 -3.65 6.68
CA LEU A 221 6.16 -4.27 5.46
C LEU A 221 7.70 -4.28 5.47
N TYR A 222 8.29 -3.11 5.74
CA TYR A 222 9.73 -2.94 5.81
C TYR A 222 10.34 -3.26 7.18
N LYS A 223 9.51 -3.75 8.12
CA LYS A 223 9.90 -4.19 9.48
C LYS A 223 10.69 -3.12 10.23
N CYS A 224 10.26 -1.88 10.11
CA CYS A 224 10.98 -0.72 10.64
C CYS A 224 11.25 -0.85 12.14
N SER A 225 12.51 -0.70 12.54
CA SER A 225 12.95 -0.80 13.94
C SER A 225 12.26 0.25 14.82
N GLY A 226 11.27 -0.18 15.60
CA GLY A 226 10.38 0.68 16.39
C GLY A 226 8.90 0.66 15.97
N GLY A 227 8.58 0.11 14.80
CA GLY A 227 7.21 -0.06 14.27
C GLY A 227 6.71 -1.52 14.24
N GLY A 228 7.34 -2.41 15.01
CA GLY A 228 7.12 -3.86 14.95
C GLY A 228 5.91 -4.36 15.76
N GLY A 229 4.69 -4.06 15.31
CA GLY A 229 3.46 -4.73 15.73
C GLY A 229 2.92 -4.34 17.12
N GLY A 230 1.98 -3.38 17.14
CA GLY A 230 1.26 -2.99 18.36
C GLY A 230 -0.05 -2.28 18.02
N GLY A 231 -1.17 -3.03 18.07
CA GLY A 231 -2.50 -2.46 17.84
C GLY A 231 -3.05 -1.76 19.09
N GLY A 232 -3.37 -0.47 18.95
CA GLY A 232 -4.23 0.27 19.87
C GLY A 232 -3.52 1.17 20.89
N GLY A 233 -3.82 2.47 20.81
CA GLY A 233 -3.98 3.40 21.94
C GLY A 233 -2.75 3.69 22.81
N GLY A 234 -2.28 4.95 22.77
CA GLY A 234 -1.21 5.47 23.64
C GLY A 234 -1.52 5.31 25.13
N SER A 235 -1.06 4.21 25.72
CA SER A 235 -0.99 3.94 27.15
C SER A 235 0.19 2.99 27.36
N SER A 236 0.93 3.14 28.47
CA SER A 236 2.22 2.45 28.64
C SER A 236 2.07 0.92 28.59
N CYS A 237 2.85 0.24 27.74
CA CYS A 237 2.87 -1.22 27.68
C CYS A 237 3.32 -1.81 29.02
N GLN A 238 2.37 -2.39 29.75
CA GLN A 238 2.55 -2.95 31.08
C GLN A 238 1.74 -4.24 31.20
N ASP A 239 2.15 -5.11 32.11
CA ASP A 239 1.37 -6.28 32.51
C ASP A 239 0.34 -5.84 33.57
N LYS A 240 -0.92 -6.24 33.39
CA LYS A 240 -2.03 -5.91 34.30
C LYS A 240 -1.95 -6.65 35.64
N ILE A 241 -1.20 -7.74 35.70
CA ILE A 241 -1.05 -8.57 36.89
C ILE A 241 0.43 -8.78 37.21
N ASN A 242 0.78 -8.69 38.49
CA ASN A 242 2.16 -8.89 38.99
C ASN A 242 2.65 -10.36 38.88
N LYS A 243 1.78 -11.31 38.52
CA LYS A 243 2.10 -12.73 38.42
C LYS A 243 2.64 -13.18 37.05
N CYS A 244 2.92 -12.28 36.11
CA CYS A 244 3.44 -12.59 34.77
C CYS A 244 4.92 -13.07 34.74
N SER A 245 5.26 -14.04 35.59
CA SER A 245 6.58 -14.66 35.68
C SER A 245 6.93 -15.48 34.42
N GLN A 246 8.17 -15.96 34.35
CA GLN A 246 8.62 -16.75 33.19
C GLN A 246 7.74 -17.98 32.88
N TRP A 247 7.11 -18.58 33.88
CA TRP A 247 6.16 -19.70 33.71
C TRP A 247 5.00 -19.37 32.76
N PHE A 248 4.55 -18.11 32.70
CA PHE A 248 3.44 -17.74 31.80
C PHE A 248 3.87 -17.57 30.34
N LYS A 249 5.17 -17.49 30.04
CA LYS A 249 5.67 -17.29 28.67
C LYS A 249 5.28 -18.41 27.71
N GLN A 250 5.22 -19.65 28.19
CA GLN A 250 4.80 -20.82 27.38
C GLN A 250 3.31 -20.80 26.99
N TYR A 251 2.51 -19.95 27.63
CA TYR A 251 1.07 -19.79 27.37
C TYR A 251 0.74 -18.59 26.48
N CYS A 252 1.71 -17.69 26.22
CA CYS A 252 1.52 -16.49 25.41
C CYS A 252 1.08 -16.75 23.96
N SER A 253 1.34 -17.94 23.42
CA SER A 253 0.95 -18.33 22.06
C SER A 253 -0.51 -18.76 21.91
N TRP A 254 -1.20 -19.15 23.00
CA TRP A 254 -2.55 -19.74 22.92
C TRP A 254 -3.53 -19.33 24.02
N HIS A 255 -3.09 -19.03 25.25
CA HIS A 255 -3.98 -18.84 26.39
C HIS A 255 -4.48 -17.39 26.50
N GLN A 256 -5.72 -17.13 26.08
CA GLN A 256 -6.32 -15.79 25.99
C GLN A 256 -6.10 -14.91 27.24
N TYR A 257 -6.43 -15.40 28.44
CA TYR A 257 -6.26 -14.65 29.69
C TYR A 257 -4.81 -14.15 29.92
N VAL A 258 -3.81 -14.94 29.51
CA VAL A 258 -2.39 -14.57 29.62
C VAL A 258 -2.05 -13.51 28.56
N ARG A 259 -2.57 -13.66 27.34
CA ARG A 259 -2.39 -12.68 26.25
C ARG A 259 -3.02 -11.32 26.54
N GLU A 260 -4.09 -11.27 27.34
CA GLU A 260 -4.79 -10.04 27.71
C GLU A 260 -4.18 -9.32 28.93
N ASN A 261 -3.58 -10.05 29.87
CA ASN A 261 -3.09 -9.53 31.14
C ASN A 261 -1.56 -9.46 31.24
N CYS A 262 -0.82 -10.27 30.48
CA CYS A 262 0.64 -10.30 30.46
C CYS A 262 1.22 -9.77 29.14
N LYS A 263 0.67 -8.66 28.61
CA LYS A 263 1.03 -8.14 27.28
C LYS A 263 2.52 -7.85 27.12
N ARG A 264 3.16 -7.19 28.09
CA ARG A 264 4.59 -6.85 28.07
C ARG A 264 5.45 -8.11 28.21
N SER A 265 5.08 -9.00 29.13
CA SER A 265 5.81 -10.27 29.33
C SER A 265 5.67 -11.25 28.16
N CYS A 266 4.58 -11.15 27.39
CA CYS A 266 4.32 -11.90 26.16
C CYS A 266 4.81 -11.24 24.86
N LYS A 267 5.31 -9.99 24.90
CA LYS A 267 5.64 -9.18 23.71
C LYS A 267 4.45 -9.00 22.74
N LEU A 268 3.27 -8.75 23.30
CA LEU A 268 2.03 -8.40 22.59
C LEU A 268 1.74 -6.90 22.63
N CYS A 269 2.56 -6.17 23.39
CA CYS A 269 3.07 -4.83 23.15
C CYS A 269 4.56 -4.81 23.57
#